data_AF-A0A3D4KKP8-F1
#
_entry.id   AF-A0A3D4KKP8-F1
#
_cell.length_a   1.000
_cell.length_b   1.000
_cell.length_c   1.000
_cell.angle_alpha   90.00
_cell.angle_beta   90.00
_cell.angle_gamma   90.00
#
_symmetry.space_group_name_H-M   'P 1'
#
loop_
_entity.id
_entity.type
_entity.pdbx_description
1 polymer ?
#
loop_
_entity_poly.entity_id
_entity_poly.type
_entity_poly.pdbx_seq_one_letter_code
_entity_poly.pdbx_strand_id
1 'polypeptide(L)'
;MNTTKITDPQKYLKISLSSQVKLIILVEFLVAFHTYGFITEFILVTTATLLACCSAFVKNKPEYQQVRKVCDNILVIMGTLIFISSILNIYDEPGRFISIDIFRDFLVPILLSVSLLLYVYVFYFFLAYERAFIMTRIYTDSRQLQWYAKFRSFVAFKGKPKHIHEWLHYSCISEFESRKTIRLSIRKFKEQQRSSTV
;
A
#
# COMPACT_ATOMS: atom_id res chain seq x y z
N MET A 1 -11.19 -14.47 2.16
CA MET A 1 -10.87 -13.10 1.71
C MET A 1 -11.23 -12.15 2.86
N ASN A 2 -10.31 -11.94 3.81
CA ASN A 2 -10.56 -11.08 4.98
C ASN A 2 -10.35 -9.63 4.56
N THR A 3 -11.45 -8.93 4.29
CA THR A 3 -11.48 -7.47 4.14
C THR A 3 -11.30 -6.86 5.53
N THR A 4 -10.06 -6.82 6.02
CA THR A 4 -9.73 -6.05 7.21
C THR A 4 -10.12 -4.60 6.92
N LYS A 5 -11.24 -4.15 7.51
CA LYS A 5 -11.58 -2.73 7.57
C LYS A 5 -10.31 -2.00 7.96
N ILE A 6 -9.84 -1.12 7.08
CA ILE A 6 -8.72 -0.22 7.35
C ILE A 6 -9.26 0.80 8.35
N THR A 7 -9.31 0.39 9.62
CA THR A 7 -9.77 1.21 10.74
C THR A 7 -8.78 2.34 11.00
N ASP A 8 -7.52 2.16 10.57
CA ASP A 8 -6.47 3.17 10.67
C ASP A 8 -5.51 3.12 9.45
N PRO A 9 -5.55 4.13 8.56
CA PRO A 9 -4.67 4.20 7.39
C PRO A 9 -3.19 4.36 7.75
N GLN A 10 -2.84 4.93 8.92
CA GLN A 10 -1.44 5.03 9.35
C GLN A 10 -0.89 3.67 9.76
N LYS A 11 -1.69 2.88 10.48
CA LYS A 11 -1.34 1.52 10.85
C LYS A 11 -1.19 0.63 9.61
N TYR A 12 -2.08 0.79 8.62
CA TYR A 12 -1.97 0.08 7.35
C TYR A 12 -0.67 0.41 6.61
N LEU A 13 -0.31 1.70 6.49
CA LEU A 13 0.97 2.09 5.89
C LEU A 13 2.16 1.45 6.59
N LYS A 14 2.23 1.52 7.92
CA LYS A 14 3.36 0.99 8.69
C LYS A 14 3.50 -0.52 8.50
N ILE A 15 2.38 -1.26 8.56
CA ILE A 15 2.36 -2.71 8.37
C ILE A 15 2.77 -3.06 6.93
N SER A 16 2.21 -2.38 5.93
CA SER A 16 2.53 -2.61 4.53
C SER A 16 3.99 -2.31 4.22
N LEU A 17 4.55 -1.18 4.69
CA LEU A 17 5.98 -0.86 4.51
C LEU A 17 6.88 -1.92 5.14
N SER A 18 6.60 -2.31 6.38
CA SER A 18 7.40 -3.34 7.07
C SER A 18 7.31 -4.71 6.40
N SER A 19 6.20 -5.00 5.72
CA SER A 19 6.01 -6.25 4.97
C SER A 19 6.78 -6.27 3.65
N GLN A 20 7.14 -5.10 3.13
CA GLN A 20 7.89 -4.91 1.88
C GLN A 20 9.41 -4.84 2.11
N VAL A 21 9.90 -4.93 3.35
CA VAL A 21 11.35 -5.04 3.63
C VAL A 21 11.62 -6.43 4.18
N LYS A 22 11.39 -7.44 3.33
CA LYS A 22 11.69 -8.84 3.65
C LYS A 22 12.99 -9.25 2.97
N LEU A 23 13.76 -10.10 3.65
CA LEU A 23 14.96 -10.76 3.09
C LEU A 23 14.73 -11.36 1.70
N ILE A 24 13.49 -11.78 1.42
CA ILE A 24 13.07 -12.31 0.11
C ILE A 24 13.40 -11.36 -1.05
N ILE A 25 13.28 -10.04 -0.87
CA ILE A 25 13.52 -9.05 -1.93
C ILE A 25 15.01 -8.93 -2.21
N LEU A 26 15.85 -9.06 -1.18
CA LEU A 26 17.30 -9.06 -1.36
C LEU A 26 17.76 -10.31 -2.11
N VAL A 27 17.16 -11.46 -1.81
CA VAL A 27 17.42 -12.71 -2.54
C VAL A 27 16.92 -12.63 -3.98
N GLU A 28 15.70 -12.12 -4.19
CA GLU A 28 15.09 -11.94 -5.52
C GLU A 28 15.92 -10.99 -6.39
N PHE A 29 16.41 -9.88 -5.81
CA PHE A 29 17.33 -8.98 -6.50
C PHE A 29 18.64 -9.66 -6.89
N LEU A 30 19.26 -10.41 -5.98
CA LEU A 30 20.53 -11.07 -6.24
C LEU A 30 20.40 -12.10 -7.36
N VAL A 31 19.28 -12.82 -7.41
CA VAL A 31 18.97 -13.78 -8.49
C VAL A 31 18.67 -13.05 -9.80
N ALA A 32 17.89 -11.96 -9.76
CA ALA A 32 17.56 -11.17 -10.95
C ALA A 32 18.78 -10.45 -11.56
N PHE A 33 19.84 -10.21 -10.77
CA PHE A 33 21.09 -9.65 -11.25
C PHE A 33 21.76 -10.54 -12.31
N HIS A 34 21.66 -11.86 -12.17
CA HIS A 34 22.20 -12.77 -13.16
C HIS A 34 21.21 -12.94 -14.32
N THR A 35 21.44 -12.22 -15.41
CA THR A 35 20.74 -12.47 -16.67
C THR A 35 21.26 -13.75 -17.31
N TYR A 36 20.41 -14.76 -17.45
CA TYR A 36 20.70 -15.96 -18.24
C TYR A 36 20.34 -15.70 -19.71
N GLY A 37 20.90 -16.49 -20.63
CA GLY A 37 20.41 -16.47 -22.01
C GLY A 37 18.93 -16.86 -22.05
N PHE A 38 18.16 -16.21 -22.93
CA PHE A 38 16.70 -16.37 -23.01
C PHE A 38 16.24 -17.84 -23.01
N ILE A 39 16.90 -18.71 -23.78
CA ILE A 39 16.55 -20.14 -23.86
C ILE A 39 16.79 -20.85 -22.51
N THR A 40 17.93 -20.58 -21.86
CA THR A 40 18.26 -21.16 -20.56
C THR A 40 17.29 -20.71 -19.48
N GLU A 41 16.99 -19.41 -19.45
CA GLU A 41 16.03 -18.83 -18.51
C GLU A 41 14.62 -19.41 -18.72
N PHE A 42 14.18 -19.52 -19.98
CA PHE A 42 12.87 -20.06 -20.32
C PHE A 42 12.71 -21.51 -19.86
N ILE A 43 13.72 -22.36 -20.10
CA ILE A 43 13.73 -23.75 -19.62
C ILE A 43 13.69 -23.77 -18.10
N LEU A 44 14.54 -22.99 -17.44
CA LEU A 44 14.66 -22.98 -15.98
C LEU A 44 13.34 -22.55 -15.32
N VAL A 45 12.75 -21.44 -15.76
CA VAL A 45 11.49 -20.92 -15.23
C VAL A 45 10.35 -21.90 -15.49
N THR A 46 10.29 -22.50 -16.68
CA THR A 46 9.26 -23.50 -17.01
C THR A 46 9.37 -24.73 -16.12
N THR A 47 10.57 -25.29 -15.97
CA THR A 47 10.80 -26.47 -15.12
C THR A 47 10.52 -26.18 -13.65
N ALA A 48 10.97 -25.03 -13.13
CA ALA A 48 10.68 -24.62 -11.76
C ALA A 48 9.17 -24.43 -11.52
N THR A 49 8.46 -23.83 -12.47
CA THR A 49 7.01 -23.63 -12.39
C THR A 49 6.26 -24.97 -12.37
N LEU A 50 6.65 -25.91 -13.23
CA LEU A 50 6.04 -27.25 -13.25
C LEU A 50 6.24 -27.99 -11.92
N LEU A 51 7.46 -27.96 -11.36
CA LEU A 51 7.76 -28.59 -10.08
C LEU A 51 7.00 -27.93 -8.92
N ALA A 52 6.89 -26.60 -8.92
CA ALA A 52 6.12 -25.85 -7.92
C ALA A 52 4.62 -26.19 -8.00
N CYS A 53 4.07 -26.28 -9.21
CA CYS A 53 2.69 -26.71 -9.44
C CYS A 53 2.45 -28.14 -8.93
N CYS A 54 3.35 -29.08 -9.21
CA CYS A 54 3.27 -30.44 -8.68
C CYS A 54 3.31 -30.46 -7.15
N SER A 55 4.23 -29.72 -6.52
CA SER A 55 4.29 -29.62 -5.06
C SER A 55 3.00 -29.04 -4.46
N ALA A 56 2.48 -27.97 -5.07
CA ALA A 56 1.25 -27.30 -4.62
C ALA A 56 0.02 -28.21 -4.77
N PHE A 57 -0.10 -28.95 -5.87
CA PHE A 57 -1.19 -29.90 -6.11
C PHE A 57 -1.22 -31.03 -5.07
N VAL A 58 -0.04 -31.51 -4.69
CA VAL A 58 0.12 -32.61 -3.74
C VAL A 58 -0.01 -32.16 -2.28
N LYS A 59 0.08 -30.85 -2.00
CA LYS A 59 0.08 -30.28 -0.63
C LYS A 59 -1.03 -30.80 0.29
N ASN A 60 -2.23 -31.03 -0.25
CA ASN A 60 -3.41 -31.44 0.53
C ASN A 60 -3.68 -32.96 0.49
N LYS A 61 -2.83 -33.76 -0.18
CA LYS A 61 -3.00 -35.22 -0.33
C LYS A 61 -1.92 -35.96 0.49
N PRO A 62 -2.28 -36.60 1.63
CA PRO A 62 -1.30 -37.25 2.49
C PRO A 62 -0.58 -38.43 1.80
N GLU A 63 -1.24 -39.09 0.85
CA GLU A 63 -0.73 -40.24 0.09
C GLU A 63 0.53 -39.92 -0.76
N TYR A 64 0.72 -38.66 -1.14
CA TYR A 64 1.79 -38.22 -2.04
C TYR A 64 2.83 -37.33 -1.35
N GLN A 65 2.87 -37.28 -0.01
CA GLN A 65 3.82 -36.44 0.72
C GLN A 65 5.29 -36.67 0.35
N GLN A 66 5.66 -37.90 -0.03
CA GLN A 66 7.03 -38.20 -0.45
C GLN A 66 7.40 -37.52 -1.77
N VAL A 67 6.47 -37.47 -2.74
CA VAL A 67 6.67 -36.77 -4.02
C VAL A 67 6.83 -35.27 -3.77
N ARG A 68 6.03 -34.70 -2.86
CA ARG A 68 6.17 -33.29 -2.48
C ARG A 68 7.54 -32.98 -1.89
N LYS A 69 8.06 -33.80 -0.98
CA LYS A 69 9.41 -33.61 -0.42
C LYS A 69 10.49 -33.63 -1.50
N VAL A 70 10.37 -34.50 -2.48
CA VAL A 70 11.32 -34.57 -3.61
C VAL A 70 11.22 -33.30 -4.47
N CYS A 71 10.02 -32.89 -4.86
CA CYS A 71 9.82 -31.65 -5.63
C CYS A 71 10.34 -30.42 -4.89
N ASP A 72 10.01 -30.29 -3.60
CA ASP A 72 10.47 -29.18 -2.76
C ASP A 72 11.99 -29.17 -2.61
N ASN A 73 12.62 -30.34 -2.41
CA ASN A 73 14.08 -30.43 -2.34
C ASN A 73 14.74 -30.06 -3.67
N ILE A 74 14.20 -30.49 -4.81
CA ILE A 74 14.73 -30.11 -6.14
C ILE A 74 14.61 -28.60 -6.33
N LEU A 75 13.47 -27.99 -5.98
CA LEU A 75 13.28 -26.54 -6.05
C LEU A 75 14.29 -25.79 -5.19
N VAL A 76 14.56 -26.27 -3.97
CA VAL A 76 15.57 -25.68 -3.07
C VAL A 76 16.98 -25.80 -3.66
N ILE A 77 17.34 -26.95 -4.21
CA ILE A 77 18.65 -27.17 -4.84
C ILE A 77 18.82 -26.25 -6.04
N MET A 78 17.83 -26.18 -6.94
CA MET A 78 17.86 -25.29 -8.10
C MET A 78 18.00 -23.83 -7.67
N GLY A 79 17.18 -23.36 -6.72
CA GLY A 79 17.26 -21.99 -6.21
C GLY A 79 18.63 -21.68 -5.60
N THR A 80 19.21 -22.63 -4.87
CA THR A 80 20.55 -22.48 -4.27
C THR A 80 21.65 -22.41 -5.32
N LEU A 81 21.58 -23.24 -6.37
CA LEU A 81 22.55 -23.22 -7.48
C LEU A 81 22.51 -21.90 -8.25
N ILE A 82 21.32 -21.37 -8.51
CA ILE A 82 21.14 -20.06 -9.17
C ILE A 82 21.71 -18.96 -8.28
N PHE A 83 21.42 -19.01 -6.98
CA PHE A 83 21.90 -18.03 -6.02
C PHE A 83 23.43 -18.01 -5.93
N ILE A 84 24.07 -19.19 -5.83
CA ILE A 84 25.54 -19.31 -5.80
C ILE A 84 26.15 -18.82 -7.12
N SER A 85 25.59 -19.22 -8.26
CA SER A 85 26.06 -18.76 -9.58
C SER A 85 25.97 -17.24 -9.71
N SER A 86 24.90 -16.64 -9.18
CA SER A 86 24.72 -15.19 -9.18
C SER A 86 25.79 -14.49 -8.35
N ILE A 87 26.14 -15.04 -7.17
CA ILE A 87 27.23 -14.53 -6.33
C ILE A 87 28.58 -14.61 -7.05
N LEU A 88 28.90 -15.76 -7.65
CA LEU A 88 30.18 -15.96 -8.35
C LEU A 88 30.34 -14.97 -9.52
N ASN A 89 29.27 -14.75 -10.30
CA ASN A 89 29.27 -13.80 -11.40
C ASN A 89 29.51 -12.35 -10.93
N ILE A 90 29.02 -11.97 -9.74
CA ILE A 90 29.29 -10.66 -9.14
C ILE A 90 30.77 -10.51 -8.77
N TYR A 91 31.41 -11.58 -8.28
CA TYR A 91 32.84 -11.57 -7.92
C TYR A 91 33.76 -11.51 -9.14
N ASP A 92 33.39 -12.14 -10.25
CA ASP A 92 34.22 -12.17 -11.47
C ASP A 92 34.23 -10.83 -12.23
N GLU A 93 33.12 -10.08 -12.22
CA GLU A 93 33.00 -8.77 -12.91
C GLU A 93 32.49 -7.63 -12.00
N PRO A 94 33.26 -7.21 -10.98
CA PRO A 94 32.83 -6.17 -10.03
C PRO A 94 32.63 -4.79 -10.70
N GLY A 95 33.31 -4.54 -11.83
CA GLY A 95 33.19 -3.31 -12.60
C GLY A 95 31.81 -3.13 -13.24
N ARG A 96 31.10 -4.21 -13.58
CA ARG A 96 29.70 -4.13 -14.03
C ARG A 96 28.78 -3.83 -12.85
N PHE A 97 29.00 -4.44 -11.69
CA PHE A 97 28.16 -4.29 -10.49
C PHE A 97 27.98 -2.84 -10.01
N ILE A 98 29.01 -1.99 -10.17
CA ILE A 98 29.00 -0.56 -9.75
C ILE A 98 28.41 0.36 -10.85
N SER A 99 27.83 -0.20 -11.92
CA SER A 99 27.23 0.61 -12.98
C SER A 99 25.92 1.27 -12.51
N ILE A 100 25.70 2.51 -12.97
CA ILE A 100 24.50 3.29 -12.64
C ILE A 100 23.20 2.57 -13.04
N ASP A 101 23.25 1.76 -14.09
CA ASP A 101 22.10 1.01 -14.60
C ASP A 101 21.64 -0.07 -13.60
N ILE A 102 22.54 -0.81 -12.97
CA ILE A 102 22.20 -1.82 -11.96
C ILE A 102 21.62 -1.17 -10.71
N PHE A 103 22.16 -0.03 -10.30
CA PHE A 103 21.60 0.74 -9.21
C PHE A 103 20.19 1.23 -9.54
N ARG A 104 19.95 1.70 -10.77
CA ARG A 104 18.62 2.09 -11.24
C ARG A 104 17.67 0.89 -11.25
N ASP A 105 18.09 -0.24 -11.79
CA ASP A 105 17.25 -1.44 -11.94
C ASP A 105 16.88 -2.04 -10.56
N PHE A 106 17.74 -1.88 -9.55
CA PHE A 106 17.42 -2.18 -8.16
C PHE A 106 16.45 -1.18 -7.51
N LEU A 107 16.74 0.12 -7.66
CA LEU A 107 16.05 1.16 -6.91
C LEU A 107 14.67 1.47 -7.48
N VAL A 108 14.48 1.33 -8.79
CA VAL A 108 13.22 1.65 -9.48
C VAL A 108 12.03 0.83 -8.94
N PRO A 109 12.07 -0.51 -8.85
CA PRO A 109 10.96 -1.28 -8.29
C PRO A 109 10.63 -0.93 -6.85
N ILE A 110 11.67 -0.71 -6.02
CA ILE A 110 11.51 -0.34 -4.60
C ILE A 110 10.86 1.04 -4.49
N LEU A 111 11.37 2.02 -5.24
CA LEU A 111 10.86 3.38 -5.23
C LEU A 111 9.42 3.43 -5.75
N LEU A 112 9.12 2.68 -6.82
CA LEU A 112 7.78 2.61 -7.38
C LEU A 112 6.80 1.97 -6.40
N SER A 113 7.21 0.92 -5.70
CA SER A 113 6.39 0.25 -4.67
C SER A 113 6.11 1.14 -3.46
N VAL A 114 7.12 1.85 -2.95
CA VAL A 114 6.96 2.82 -1.85
C VAL A 114 6.14 4.03 -2.29
N SER A 115 6.39 4.54 -3.50
CA SER A 115 5.64 5.68 -4.08
C SER A 115 4.18 5.33 -4.31
N LEU A 116 3.88 4.10 -4.75
CA LEU A 116 2.50 3.64 -4.91
C LEU A 116 1.76 3.64 -3.57
N LEU A 117 2.40 3.15 -2.49
CA LEU A 117 1.80 3.19 -1.16
C LEU A 117 1.56 4.63 -0.68
N LEU A 118 2.52 5.53 -0.92
CA LEU A 118 2.38 6.94 -0.59
C LEU A 118 1.22 7.58 -1.37
N TYR A 119 1.11 7.28 -2.67
CA TYR A 119 0.01 7.73 -3.52
C TYR A 119 -1.34 7.26 -3.00
N VAL A 120 -1.48 5.96 -2.68
CA VAL A 120 -2.73 5.40 -2.14
C VAL A 120 -3.13 6.08 -0.83
N TYR A 121 -2.16 6.39 0.04
CA TYR A 121 -2.43 7.09 1.28
C TYR A 121 -2.94 8.52 1.04
N VAL A 122 -2.29 9.29 0.19
CA VAL A 122 -2.74 10.64 -0.17
C VAL A 122 -4.12 10.58 -0.82
N PHE A 123 -4.36 9.61 -1.69
CA PHE A 123 -5.64 9.39 -2.35
C PHE A 123 -6.75 9.05 -1.35
N TYR A 124 -6.47 8.23 -0.34
CA TYR A 124 -7.41 7.95 0.75
C TYR A 124 -7.81 9.24 1.49
N PHE A 125 -6.85 10.11 1.82
CA PHE A 125 -7.14 11.40 2.43
C PHE A 125 -7.99 12.28 1.51
N PHE A 126 -7.67 12.32 0.22
CA PHE A 126 -8.44 13.04 -0.79
C PHE A 126 -9.90 12.58 -0.82
N LEU A 127 -10.15 11.27 -0.88
CA LEU A 127 -11.50 10.70 -0.84
C LEU A 127 -12.23 11.02 0.46
N ALA A 128 -11.54 11.00 1.61
CA ALA A 128 -12.13 11.35 2.89
C ALA A 128 -12.58 12.82 2.93
N TYR A 129 -11.82 13.72 2.32
CA TYR A 129 -12.21 15.13 2.16
C TYR A 129 -13.37 15.30 1.19
N GLU A 130 -13.33 14.63 0.04
CA GLU A 130 -14.41 14.69 -0.94
C GLU A 130 -15.72 14.24 -0.29
N ARG A 131 -15.71 13.07 0.38
CA ARG A 131 -16.88 12.54 1.09
C ARG A 131 -17.41 13.49 2.16
N ALA A 132 -16.52 14.13 2.92
CA ALA A 132 -16.94 15.14 3.89
C ALA A 132 -17.63 16.30 3.17
N PHE A 133 -17.02 16.85 2.12
CA PHE A 133 -17.51 18.06 1.47
C PHE A 133 -18.67 17.88 0.48
N ILE A 134 -19.04 16.65 0.10
CA ILE A 134 -20.27 16.40 -0.67
C ILE A 134 -21.49 17.04 0.02
N MET A 135 -21.60 16.92 1.35
CA MET A 135 -22.73 17.48 2.11
C MET A 135 -22.81 19.01 2.00
N THR A 136 -21.67 19.71 1.95
CA THR A 136 -21.67 21.17 1.78
C THR A 136 -22.24 21.62 0.44
N ARG A 137 -22.15 20.77 -0.60
CA ARG A 137 -22.76 21.04 -1.91
C ARG A 137 -24.27 20.81 -1.88
N ILE A 138 -24.75 19.86 -1.08
CA ILE A 138 -26.18 19.58 -0.90
C ILE A 138 -26.86 20.69 -0.09
N TYR A 139 -26.18 21.23 0.92
CA TYR A 139 -26.78 22.20 1.84
C TYR A 139 -26.86 23.64 1.32
N THR A 140 -26.07 24.01 0.32
CA THR A 140 -26.04 25.39 -0.19
C THR A 140 -25.46 25.44 -1.60
N ASP A 141 -26.16 26.08 -2.54
CA ASP A 141 -25.68 26.26 -3.92
C ASP A 141 -24.65 27.37 -4.09
N SER A 142 -24.56 28.30 -3.13
CA SER A 142 -23.64 29.44 -3.24
C SER A 142 -22.17 29.03 -3.01
N ARG A 143 -21.34 29.26 -4.04
CA ARG A 143 -19.91 28.90 -4.06
C ARG A 143 -19.10 29.58 -2.94
N GLN A 144 -19.50 30.79 -2.53
CA GLN A 144 -18.82 31.55 -1.48
C GLN A 144 -19.05 30.95 -0.08
N LEU A 145 -20.27 30.53 0.25
CA LEU A 145 -20.58 29.90 1.54
C LEU A 145 -19.96 28.51 1.63
N GLN A 146 -19.95 27.74 0.53
CA GLN A 146 -19.25 26.45 0.45
C GLN A 146 -17.75 26.61 0.74
N TRP A 147 -17.07 27.56 0.08
CA TRP A 147 -15.64 27.77 0.27
C TRP A 147 -15.32 28.23 1.70
N TYR A 148 -16.15 29.11 2.26
CA TYR A 148 -16.02 29.54 3.66
C TYR A 148 -16.21 28.39 4.64
N ALA A 149 -17.22 27.52 4.44
CA ALA A 149 -17.45 26.33 5.26
C ALA A 149 -16.27 25.35 5.17
N LYS A 150 -15.74 25.10 3.96
CA LYS A 150 -14.56 24.26 3.73
C LYS A 150 -13.34 24.76 4.48
N PHE A 151 -12.97 26.02 4.26
CA PHE A 151 -11.79 26.60 4.89
C PHE A 151 -11.93 26.68 6.41
N ARG A 152 -13.11 27.08 6.91
CA ARG A 152 -13.32 27.24 8.35
C ARG A 152 -13.38 25.90 9.08
N SER A 153 -14.02 24.89 8.51
CA SER A 153 -14.03 23.53 9.08
C SER A 153 -12.64 22.90 9.07
N PHE A 154 -11.87 23.08 7.99
CA PHE A 154 -10.48 22.63 7.92
C PHE A 154 -9.62 23.21 9.07
N VAL A 155 -9.70 24.52 9.29
CA VAL A 155 -8.96 25.19 10.38
C VAL A 155 -9.49 24.79 11.76
N ALA A 156 -10.82 24.70 11.94
CA ALA A 156 -11.42 24.39 13.24
C ALA A 156 -11.13 22.96 13.73
N PHE A 157 -11.12 21.99 12.80
CA PHE A 157 -10.91 20.57 13.09
C PHE A 157 -9.48 20.10 12.83
N LYS A 158 -8.52 21.02 12.62
CA LYS A 158 -7.09 20.75 12.37
C LYS A 158 -6.87 19.78 11.20
N GLY A 159 -7.67 19.86 10.14
CA GLY A 159 -7.55 18.98 8.98
C GLY A 159 -7.87 17.50 9.26
N LYS A 160 -8.64 17.18 10.30
CA LYS A 160 -9.12 15.80 10.54
C LYS A 160 -10.41 15.56 9.75
N PRO A 161 -10.39 14.81 8.64
CA PRO A 161 -11.57 14.64 7.78
C PRO A 161 -12.74 13.95 8.50
N LYS A 162 -12.44 13.08 9.47
CA LYS A 162 -13.45 12.39 10.28
C LYS A 162 -14.35 13.38 11.05
N HIS A 163 -13.77 14.36 11.73
CA HIS A 163 -14.55 15.35 12.50
C HIS A 163 -15.30 16.32 11.61
N ILE A 164 -14.75 16.65 10.43
CA ILE A 164 -15.47 17.46 9.43
C ILE A 164 -16.72 16.70 8.96
N HIS A 165 -16.58 15.40 8.68
CA HIS A 165 -17.71 14.57 8.27
C HIS A 165 -18.77 14.42 9.39
N GLU A 166 -18.35 14.17 10.63
CA GLU A 166 -19.25 14.10 11.79
C GLU A 166 -20.00 15.41 12.03
N TRP A 167 -19.32 16.56 11.94
CA TRP A 167 -19.93 17.88 12.05
C TRP A 167 -20.96 18.11 10.93
N LEU A 168 -20.62 17.78 9.69
CA LEU A 168 -21.52 17.96 8.55
C LEU A 168 -22.76 17.08 8.64
N HIS A 169 -22.64 15.86 9.17
CA HIS A 169 -23.79 14.98 9.40
C HIS A 169 -24.66 15.43 10.60
N TYR A 170 -24.07 16.09 11.59
CA TYR A 170 -24.80 16.70 12.71
C TYR A 170 -25.53 17.99 12.31
N SER A 171 -24.99 18.72 11.34
CA SER A 171 -25.50 20.03 10.92
C SER A 171 -26.71 19.89 9.97
N CYS A 172 -27.68 20.79 10.10
CA CYS A 172 -28.85 20.86 9.21
C CYS A 172 -28.65 21.89 8.09
N ILE A 173 -29.44 21.77 7.01
CA ILE A 173 -29.44 22.69 5.86
C ILE A 173 -29.57 24.16 6.29
N SER A 174 -30.40 24.45 7.29
CA SER A 174 -30.64 25.80 7.84
C SER A 174 -29.40 26.43 8.47
N GLU A 175 -28.39 25.64 8.87
CA GLU A 175 -27.17 26.18 9.45
C GLU A 175 -26.20 26.73 8.39
N PHE A 176 -26.43 26.46 7.10
CA PHE A 176 -25.57 26.89 5.98
C PHE A 176 -26.07 28.15 5.26
N GLU A 177 -27.11 28.81 5.75
CA GLU A 177 -27.67 30.03 5.15
C GLU A 177 -26.75 31.26 5.28
N SER A 178 -25.88 31.32 6.30
CA SER A 178 -25.04 32.49 6.56
C SER A 178 -23.68 32.15 7.17
N ARG A 179 -22.69 33.04 6.98
CA ARG A 179 -21.36 32.91 7.61
C ARG A 179 -21.43 32.89 9.14
N LYS A 180 -22.45 33.51 9.73
CA LYS A 180 -22.68 33.54 11.18
C LYS A 180 -23.22 32.20 11.68
N THR A 181 -24.20 31.61 10.99
CA THR A 181 -24.82 30.33 11.36
C THR A 181 -23.83 29.17 11.24
N ILE A 182 -23.00 29.16 10.19
CA ILE A 182 -21.91 28.17 10.02
C ILE A 182 -20.90 28.24 11.17
N ARG A 183 -20.58 29.45 11.66
CA ARG A 183 -19.65 29.60 12.78
C ARG A 183 -20.27 29.10 14.09
N LEU A 184 -21.57 29.33 14.27
CA LEU A 184 -22.32 28.88 15.45
C LEU A 184 -22.45 27.36 15.48
N SER A 185 -22.72 26.70 14.35
CA SER A 185 -22.82 25.23 14.30
C SER A 185 -21.49 24.55 14.62
N ILE A 186 -20.36 25.07 14.10
CA ILE A 186 -19.02 24.57 14.44
C ILE A 186 -18.75 24.69 15.94
N ARG A 187 -19.17 25.80 16.56
CA ARG A 187 -18.99 26.03 18.00
C ARG A 187 -19.85 25.06 18.83
N LYS A 188 -21.13 24.91 18.50
CA LYS A 188 -22.05 23.96 19.15
C LYS A 188 -21.53 22.53 19.07
N PHE A 189 -21.06 22.11 17.90
CA PHE A 189 -20.49 20.77 17.73
C PHE A 189 -19.22 20.56 18.55
N LYS A 190 -18.34 21.56 18.66
CA LYS A 190 -17.14 21.49 19.49
C LYS A 190 -17.47 21.44 21.00
N GLU A 191 -18.51 22.13 21.44
CA GLU A 191 -19.01 22.08 22.82
C GLU A 191 -19.57 20.68 23.14
N GLN A 192 -20.37 20.10 22.24
CA GLN A 192 -20.88 18.73 22.36
C GLN A 192 -19.77 17.67 22.41
N GLN A 193 -18.75 17.81 21.57
CA GLN A 193 -17.60 16.89 21.57
C GLN A 193 -16.82 16.96 22.89
N ARG A 194 -16.75 18.14 23.51
CA ARG A 194 -16.08 18.36 24.80
C ARG A 194 -16.88 17.75 25.95
N SER A 195 -18.20 17.81 25.94
CA SER A 195 -19.06 17.18 26.96
C SER A 195 -19.11 15.66 26.87
N SER A 196 -18.86 15.06 25.69
CA SER A 196 -18.79 13.60 25.53
C SER A 196 -17.43 12.97 25.87
N THR A 197 -16.42 13.79 26.21
CA THR A 197 -15.06 13.33 26.57
C THR A 197 -14.78 13.48 28.09
N VAL A 198 -15.75 13.99 28.85
CA VAL A 198 -15.74 14.10 30.33
C VAL A 198 -16.67 13.03 30.88
#